data_AF-A0ABD1ASA2-F1
#
_entry.id   AF-A0ABD1ASA2-F1
#
_cell.length_a   1.000
_cell.length_b   1.000
_cell.length_c   1.000
_cell.angle_alpha   90.00
_cell.angle_beta   90.00
_cell.angle_gamma   90.00
#
_symmetry.space_group_name_H-M   'P 1'
#
loop_
_entity.id
_entity.type
_entity.pdbx_description
1 polymer ?
#
loop_
_entity_poly.entity_id
_entity_poly.type
_entity_poly.pdbx_seq_one_letter_code
_entity_poly.pdbx_strand_id
1 'polypeptide(L)'
;MNRLSCVLLIFGLCIGLSNTKWNEKNSVFFKNSLGWNNVLKVHCISNDDDLGYHFLRPGGIYDFSFHDSGGFIVHYGKKNFWEAKDDGIYFTHGKEVPKLEYMWK
;
A
#
# COMPACT_ATOMS: atom_id res chain seq x y z
N MET A 1 46.12 -11.41 21.05
CA MET A 1 45.10 -10.71 20.24
C MET A 1 43.88 -10.51 21.11
N ASN A 2 43.59 -9.25 21.50
CA ASN A 2 42.61 -8.95 22.56
C ASN A 2 41.21 -9.47 22.21
N ARG A 3 40.59 -10.19 23.14
CA ARG A 3 39.19 -10.68 23.05
C ARG A 3 38.21 -9.54 22.70
N LEU A 4 38.48 -8.34 23.20
CA LEU A 4 37.75 -7.11 22.89
C LEU A 4 37.83 -6.72 21.40
N SER A 5 38.98 -6.95 20.74
CA SER A 5 39.16 -6.67 19.32
C SER A 5 38.30 -7.56 18.43
N CYS A 6 38.11 -8.83 18.82
CA CYS A 6 37.22 -9.75 18.11
C CYS A 6 35.75 -9.36 18.26
N VAL A 7 35.34 -8.92 19.47
CA VAL A 7 33.96 -8.48 19.72
C VAL A 7 33.62 -7.21 18.92
N LEU A 8 34.55 -6.24 18.86
CA LEU A 8 34.36 -5.01 18.09
C LEU A 8 34.22 -5.25 16.58
N LEU A 9 34.92 -6.24 16.04
CA LEU A 9 34.81 -6.62 14.62
C LEU A 9 33.45 -7.25 14.26
N ILE A 10 32.85 -8.01 15.19
CA ILE A 10 31.51 -8.62 14.97
C ILE A 10 30.44 -7.53 14.87
N PHE A 11 30.44 -6.55 15.77
CA PHE A 11 29.49 -5.43 15.69
C PHE A 11 29.66 -4.58 14.43
N GLY A 12 30.90 -4.33 13.99
CA GLY A 12 31.18 -3.57 12.76
C GLY A 12 30.69 -4.27 11.48
N LEU A 13 30.80 -5.60 11.40
CA LEU A 13 30.29 -6.40 10.28
C LEU A 13 28.75 -6.48 10.25
N CYS A 14 28.10 -6.46 11.41
CA CYS A 14 26.63 -6.49 11.49
C CYS A 14 25.96 -5.17 11.10
N ILE A 15 26.64 -4.02 11.25
CA ILE A 15 26.10 -2.70 10.89
C ILE A 15 26.22 -2.43 9.38
N GLY A 16 27.12 -3.13 8.67
CA GLY A 16 27.50 -2.84 7.28
C GLY A 16 26.73 -3.53 6.15
N LEU A 17 25.54 -4.12 6.40
CA LEU A 17 24.85 -4.94 5.39
C LEU A 17 23.31 -4.79 5.33
N SER A 18 22.74 -3.68 5.78
CA SER A 18 21.31 -3.40 5.56
C SER A 18 21.11 -2.49 4.35
N ASN A 19 21.11 -3.07 3.14
CA ASN A 19 20.56 -2.42 1.94
C ASN A 19 19.02 -2.54 1.90
N THR A 20 18.36 -2.32 3.03
CA THR A 20 16.90 -2.32 3.08
C THR A 20 16.45 -0.88 2.90
N LYS A 21 15.65 -0.65 1.85
CA LYS A 21 15.09 0.63 1.46
C LYS A 21 14.11 1.07 2.57
N TRP A 22 14.63 1.68 3.63
CA TRP A 22 13.94 1.98 4.90
C TRP A 22 12.69 2.87 4.72
N ASN A 23 12.48 3.46 3.54
CA ASN A 23 11.45 4.46 3.29
C ASN A 23 10.45 4.05 2.19
N GLU A 24 10.07 2.77 2.12
CA GLU A 24 9.04 2.31 1.19
C GLU A 24 7.63 2.62 1.71
N LYS A 25 6.92 3.50 1.01
CA LYS A 25 5.54 3.89 1.32
C LYS A 25 4.55 2.80 0.94
N ASN A 26 3.46 2.71 1.70
CA ASN A 26 2.30 1.93 1.31
C ASN A 26 1.48 2.74 0.31
N SER A 27 0.95 2.08 -0.72
CA SER A 27 0.21 2.73 -1.80
C SER A 27 -1.15 2.07 -2.01
N VAL A 28 -2.15 2.89 -2.28
CA VAL A 28 -3.50 2.43 -2.62
C VAL A 28 -3.90 3.03 -3.96
N PHE A 29 -4.45 2.20 -4.83
CA PHE A 29 -4.90 2.56 -6.16
C PHE A 29 -6.38 2.23 -6.30
N PHE A 30 -7.16 3.18 -6.80
CA PHE A 30 -8.56 3.03 -7.16
C PHE A 30 -8.72 3.24 -8.65
N LYS A 31 -9.45 2.35 -9.31
CA LYS A 31 -9.79 2.46 -10.73
C LYS A 31 -11.28 2.28 -10.93
N ASN A 32 -11.87 3.18 -11.71
CA ASN A 32 -13.25 3.07 -12.16
C ASN A 32 -13.30 2.41 -13.55
N SER A 33 -13.73 1.16 -13.61
CA SER A 33 -13.99 0.41 -14.85
C SER A 33 -15.49 0.11 -15.03
N LEU A 34 -16.36 0.91 -14.40
CA LEU A 34 -17.81 0.84 -14.59
C LEU A 34 -18.20 1.34 -15.99
N GLY A 35 -19.38 0.91 -16.44
CA GLY A 35 -20.00 1.34 -17.69
C GLY A 35 -20.20 2.86 -17.79
N TRP A 36 -20.58 3.31 -18.98
CA TRP A 36 -20.67 4.74 -19.29
C TRP A 36 -21.53 5.53 -18.29
N ASN A 37 -21.06 6.75 -18.00
CA ASN A 37 -21.70 7.72 -17.10
C ASN A 37 -21.79 7.28 -15.61
N ASN A 38 -21.22 6.14 -15.24
CA ASN A 38 -21.10 5.75 -13.84
C ASN A 38 -19.88 6.42 -13.19
N VAL A 39 -20.13 7.32 -12.24
CA VAL A 39 -19.08 7.99 -11.47
C VAL A 39 -18.85 7.22 -10.18
N LEU A 40 -17.62 6.75 -9.98
CA LEU A 40 -17.20 6.09 -8.75
C LEU A 40 -16.85 7.16 -7.70
N LYS A 41 -17.58 7.17 -6.59
CA LYS A 41 -17.29 8.02 -5.43
C LYS A 41 -16.44 7.23 -4.42
N VAL A 42 -15.21 7.66 -4.21
CA VAL A 42 -14.25 7.08 -3.27
C VAL A 42 -14.16 7.99 -2.03
N HIS A 43 -14.21 7.40 -0.84
CA HIS A 43 -13.95 8.09 0.43
C HIS A 43 -12.94 7.25 1.22
N CYS A 44 -11.79 7.83 1.52
CA CYS A 44 -10.76 7.15 2.29
C CYS A 44 -10.64 7.82 3.66
N ILE A 45 -11.02 7.07 4.70
CA ILE A 45 -10.95 7.49 6.09
C ILE A 45 -10.15 6.44 6.85
N SER A 46 -9.13 6.89 7.58
CA SER A 46 -8.43 6.17 8.64
C SER A 46 -8.63 6.95 9.94
N ASN A 47 -8.57 6.30 11.10
CA ASN A 47 -8.91 6.84 12.43
C ASN A 47 -8.83 8.39 12.56
N ASP A 48 -7.64 8.96 12.32
CA ASP A 48 -7.36 10.39 12.45
C ASP A 48 -7.23 11.13 11.10
N ASP A 49 -7.22 10.41 9.97
CA ASP A 49 -6.97 10.93 8.63
C ASP A 49 -8.17 10.72 7.71
N ASP A 50 -8.83 11.81 7.32
CA ASP A 50 -9.85 11.82 6.26
C ASP A 50 -9.29 12.50 5.00
N LEU A 51 -9.18 11.75 3.91
CA LEU A 51 -8.72 12.26 2.62
C LEU A 51 -9.84 12.92 1.80
N GLY A 52 -11.08 12.83 2.28
CA GLY A 52 -12.26 13.38 1.64
C GLY A 52 -12.80 12.52 0.51
N TYR A 53 -13.72 13.13 -0.26
CA TYR A 53 -14.38 12.48 -1.38
C TYR A 53 -13.65 12.72 -2.70
N HIS A 54 -13.42 11.64 -3.44
CA HIS A 54 -12.88 11.65 -4.79
C HIS A 54 -13.88 11.06 -5.77
N PHE A 55 -14.15 11.75 -6.87
CA PHE A 55 -15.12 11.33 -7.89
C PHE A 55 -14.38 10.94 -9.18
N LEU A 56 -14.43 9.66 -9.52
CA LEU A 56 -13.73 9.11 -10.68
C LEU A 56 -14.73 8.86 -11.80
N ARG A 57 -14.53 9.53 -12.93
CA ARG A 57 -15.27 9.22 -14.17
C ARG A 57 -14.88 7.82 -14.69
N PRO A 58 -15.64 7.22 -15.61
CA PRO A 58 -15.25 5.97 -16.24
C PRO A 58 -13.82 6.04 -16.81
N GLY A 59 -12.99 5.04 -16.49
CA GLY A 59 -11.56 5.01 -16.81
C GLY A 59 -10.66 5.81 -15.86
N GLY A 60 -11.23 6.56 -14.92
CA GLY A 60 -10.50 7.38 -13.96
C GLY A 60 -9.74 6.55 -12.93
N ILE A 61 -8.57 7.05 -12.54
CA ILE A 61 -7.69 6.44 -11.54
C ILE A 61 -7.43 7.47 -10.44
N TYR A 62 -7.43 7.01 -9.19
CA TYR A 62 -6.99 7.79 -8.05
C TYR A 62 -6.07 6.94 -7.19
N ASP A 63 -4.91 7.47 -6.87
CA ASP A 63 -3.92 6.80 -6.05
C ASP A 63 -3.29 7.76 -5.04
N PHE A 64 -2.90 7.19 -3.90
CA PHE A 64 -2.14 7.90 -2.88
C PHE A 64 -1.22 6.93 -2.15
N SER A 65 -0.21 7.50 -1.49
CA SER A 65 0.75 6.74 -0.70
C SER A 65 0.98 7.37 0.66
N PHE A 66 1.07 6.53 1.69
CA PHE A 66 1.26 6.94 3.07
C PHE A 66 2.38 6.14 3.72
N HIS A 67 2.97 6.71 4.77
CA HIS A 67 3.90 5.97 5.63
C HIS A 67 3.10 5.32 6.75
N ASP A 68 3.43 4.07 7.04
CA ASP A 68 2.92 3.43 8.25
C ASP A 68 3.76 3.92 9.44
N SER A 69 3.12 4.53 10.44
CA SER A 69 3.78 5.04 11.64
C SER A 69 3.86 4.00 12.77
N GLY A 70 3.46 2.74 12.53
CA GLY A 70 3.31 1.71 13.56
C GLY A 70 4.52 0.79 13.80
N GLY A 71 5.17 0.95 14.96
CA GLY A 71 5.81 -0.13 15.74
C GLY A 71 7.04 -0.87 15.17
N PHE A 72 7.73 -1.63 16.03
CA PHE A 72 9.01 -2.34 15.79
C PHE A 72 9.03 -3.33 14.61
N ILE A 73 7.87 -3.64 14.00
CA ILE A 73 7.75 -4.44 12.78
C ILE A 73 7.01 -3.58 11.75
N VAL A 74 7.75 -2.92 10.86
CA VAL A 74 7.15 -2.07 9.84
C VAL A 74 6.96 -2.89 8.56
N HIS A 75 5.70 -3.06 8.14
CA HIS A 75 5.36 -3.65 6.85
C HIS A 75 5.47 -2.60 5.74
N TYR A 76 6.66 -2.44 5.18
CA TYR A 76 6.91 -1.49 4.10
C TYR A 76 6.43 -1.98 2.73
N GLY A 77 6.06 -1.04 1.85
CA GLY A 77 5.92 -1.27 0.40
C GLY A 77 4.67 -2.04 -0.05
N LYS A 78 3.64 -2.16 0.78
CA LYS A 78 2.37 -2.81 0.39
C LYS A 78 1.66 -1.98 -0.68
N LYS A 79 1.15 -2.67 -1.71
CA LYS A 79 0.35 -2.07 -2.77
C LYS A 79 -1.03 -2.71 -2.79
N ASN A 80 -2.07 -1.89 -2.68
CA ASN A 80 -3.45 -2.33 -2.71
C ASN A 80 -4.11 -1.75 -3.96
N PHE A 81 -4.73 -2.60 -4.78
CA PHE A 81 -5.47 -2.17 -5.96
C PHE A 81 -6.95 -2.50 -5.80
N TRP A 82 -7.77 -1.48 -5.97
CA TRP A 82 -9.23 -1.56 -5.96
C TRP A 82 -9.75 -1.19 -7.34
N GLU A 83 -10.52 -2.07 -7.97
CA GLU A 83 -11.14 -1.83 -9.27
C GLU A 83 -12.65 -2.06 -9.18
N ALA A 84 -13.44 -1.04 -9.47
CA ALA A 84 -14.88 -1.17 -9.61
C ALA A 84 -15.21 -1.54 -11.06
N LYS A 85 -15.93 -2.64 -11.25
CA LYS A 85 -16.43 -3.15 -12.53
C LYS A 85 -17.94 -3.29 -12.47
N ASP A 86 -18.59 -3.57 -13.60
CA ASP A 86 -20.06 -3.66 -13.65
C ASP A 86 -20.67 -4.79 -12.81
N ASP A 87 -19.88 -5.81 -12.46
CA ASP A 87 -20.31 -6.95 -11.64
C ASP A 87 -19.91 -6.85 -10.16
N GLY A 88 -18.94 -5.99 -9.82
CA GLY A 88 -18.57 -5.74 -8.43
C GLY A 88 -17.26 -4.99 -8.26
N ILE A 89 -16.73 -5.05 -7.04
CA ILE A 89 -15.47 -4.45 -6.62
C ILE A 89 -14.43 -5.55 -6.45
N TYR A 90 -13.32 -5.40 -7.16
CA TYR A 90 -12.16 -6.28 -7.10
C TYR A 90 -11.08 -5.67 -6.23
N PHE A 91 -10.43 -6.50 -5.42
CA PHE A 91 -9.29 -6.16 -4.59
C PHE A 91 -8.07 -7.00 -4.97
N THR A 92 -6.90 -6.38 -4.96
CA THR A 92 -5.62 -7.06 -5.18
C THR A 92 -4.60 -6.60 -4.16
N HIS A 93 -3.90 -7.57 -3.55
CA HIS A 93 -2.76 -7.29 -2.68
C HIS A 93 -1.45 -7.58 -3.42
N GLY A 94 -0.59 -6.56 -3.55
CA GLY A 94 0.74 -6.70 -4.15
C GLY A 94 0.71 -7.12 -5.62
N LYS A 95 1.24 -8.32 -5.90
CA LYS A 95 1.35 -8.92 -7.25
C LYS A 95 0.34 -10.05 -7.48
N GLU A 96 -0.60 -10.23 -6.57
CA GLU A 96 -1.56 -11.32 -6.64
C GLU A 96 -2.61 -11.08 -7.74
N VAL A 97 -3.42 -12.11 -8.01
CA VAL A 97 -4.54 -11.99 -8.97
C VAL A 97 -5.68 -11.23 -8.30
N PRO A 98 -6.36 -10.29 -8.99
CA PRO A 98 -7.51 -9.58 -8.44
C PRO A 98 -8.62 -10.54 -8.02
N LYS A 99 -9.13 -10.37 -6.79
CA LYS A 99 -10.22 -11.15 -6.23
C LYS A 99 -11.48 -10.29 -6.15
N LEU A 100 -12.63 -10.85 -6.54
CA LEU A 100 -13.93 -10.21 -6.33
C LEU A 100 -14.21 -10.21 -4.82
N GLU A 101 -14.29 -9.02 -4.22
CA GLU A 101 -14.56 -8.88 -2.78
C GLU A 101 -16.01 -8.50 -2.50
N TYR A 102 -16.61 -7.66 -3.36
CA TYR A 102 -17.97 -7.18 -3.16
C TYR A 102 -18.75 -7.21 -4.47
N MET A 103 -19.96 -7.74 -4.44
CA MET A 103 -20.92 -7.62 -5.54
C MET A 103 -21.81 -6.40 -5.31
N TRP A 104 -22.25 -5.76 -6.40
CA TRP A 104 -23.34 -4.77 -6.30
C TRP A 104 -24.61 -5.50 -5.82
N LYS A 105 -25.34 -4.89 -4.88
CA LYS A 105 -26.62 -5.40 -4.38
C LYS A 105 -27.78 -4.91 -5.23
#